data_AF-A0A848V354-F1
#
_entry.id   AF-A0A848V354-F1
#
_cell.length_a   1.000
_cell.length_b   1.000
_cell.length_c   1.000
_cell.angle_alpha   90.00
_cell.angle_beta   90.00
_cell.angle_gamma   90.00
#
_symmetry.space_group_name_H-M   'P 1'
#
loop_
_entity.id
_entity.type
_entity.pdbx_description
1 polymer ?
#
loop_
_entity_poly.entity_id
_entity_poly.type
_entity_poly.pdbx_seq_one_letter_code
_entity_poly.pdbx_strand_id
1 'polypeptide(L)'
;MTDERDRTNSGASEPLRPILSRPRSKKVQPDDYYSKLVFIISLLLAGLAIIASAFGFAGFAENDQNIGHLISSFILCFGVGALAYVPLGFTAYYAQKAMKTPLPRLRAIIVMAFVVPWFPLGFFLIILGGNMRVLGIVALLAAALIGLWALRYLKD
;
A
#
# COMPACT_ATOMS: atom_id res chain seq x y z
N MET A 1 -71.51 -37.96 -30.37
CA MET A 1 -71.49 -36.58 -29.84
C MET A 1 -70.51 -36.57 -28.68
N THR A 2 -69.21 -36.62 -28.99
CA THR A 2 -68.29 -35.50 -29.25
C THR A 2 -67.82 -34.87 -27.95
N ASP A 3 -66.80 -35.46 -27.36
CA ASP A 3 -65.98 -34.80 -26.35
C ASP A 3 -64.51 -35.19 -26.56
N GLU A 4 -63.95 -34.67 -27.66
CA GLU A 4 -62.55 -34.87 -28.03
C GLU A 4 -62.09 -33.64 -28.81
N ARG A 5 -61.85 -32.53 -28.10
CA ARG A 5 -61.14 -31.34 -28.61
C ARG A 5 -60.79 -30.43 -27.44
N ASP A 6 -59.51 -30.42 -27.10
CA ASP A 6 -58.71 -29.27 -26.60
C ASP A 6 -57.62 -29.69 -25.63
N ARG A 7 -56.70 -30.52 -26.13
CA ARG A 7 -55.36 -30.70 -25.56
C ARG A 7 -54.30 -30.46 -26.61
N THR A 8 -54.33 -29.28 -27.21
CA THR A 8 -53.20 -28.77 -27.99
C THR A 8 -52.99 -27.31 -27.66
N ASN A 9 -51.74 -26.96 -27.38
CA ASN A 9 -51.19 -25.62 -27.19
C ASN A 9 -51.34 -25.00 -25.79
N SER A 10 -50.29 -25.18 -24.99
CA SER A 10 -49.50 -24.03 -24.54
C SER A 10 -48.13 -24.48 -24.05
N GLY A 11 -47.32 -25.00 -24.98
CA GLY A 11 -45.90 -25.31 -24.77
C GLY A 11 -45.01 -24.31 -25.50
N ALA A 12 -45.41 -23.04 -25.56
CA ALA A 12 -44.56 -22.00 -26.11
C ALA A 12 -43.45 -21.72 -25.10
N SER A 13 -42.33 -22.41 -25.27
CA SER A 13 -41.06 -22.07 -24.60
C SER A 13 -40.74 -20.62 -24.92
N GLU A 14 -40.88 -19.74 -23.93
CA GLU A 14 -40.47 -18.34 -24.04
C GLU A 14 -39.03 -18.30 -24.58
N PRO A 15 -38.76 -17.55 -25.66
CA PRO A 15 -37.41 -17.43 -26.18
C PRO A 15 -36.56 -16.78 -25.09
N LEU A 16 -35.59 -17.55 -24.58
CA LEU A 16 -34.57 -17.10 -23.64
C LEU A 16 -33.95 -15.82 -24.20
N ARG A 17 -34.33 -14.67 -23.62
CA ARG A 17 -33.74 -13.39 -24.00
C ARG A 17 -32.24 -13.48 -23.72
N PRO A 18 -31.37 -13.15 -24.69
CA PRO A 18 -29.94 -13.15 -24.44
C PRO A 18 -29.67 -12.23 -23.27
N ILE A 19 -29.04 -12.78 -22.22
CA ILE A 19 -28.53 -11.99 -21.10
C ILE A 19 -27.44 -11.10 -21.69
N LEU A 20 -27.84 -9.92 -22.17
CA LEU A 20 -26.95 -8.85 -22.58
C LEU A 20 -26.13 -8.52 -21.36
N SER A 21 -24.93 -9.08 -21.29
CA SER A 21 -23.92 -8.77 -20.29
C SER A 21 -23.76 -7.26 -20.31
N ARG A 22 -24.33 -6.58 -19.30
CA ARG A 22 -24.23 -5.12 -19.16
C ARG A 22 -22.77 -4.74 -19.38
N PRO A 23 -22.48 -3.82 -20.31
CA PRO A 23 -21.11 -3.34 -20.46
C PRO A 23 -20.70 -2.83 -19.08
N ARG A 24 -19.72 -3.49 -18.46
CA ARG A 24 -19.08 -2.96 -17.26
C ARG A 24 -18.51 -1.62 -17.69
N SER A 25 -19.25 -0.55 -17.38
CA SER A 25 -18.80 0.81 -17.57
C SER A 25 -17.47 0.89 -16.83
N LYS A 26 -16.39 0.85 -17.61
CA LYS A 26 -15.03 1.03 -17.13
C LYS A 26 -15.01 2.51 -16.77
N LYS A 27 -15.42 2.85 -15.55
CA LYS A 27 -15.26 4.20 -15.01
C LYS A 27 -13.78 4.51 -15.18
N VAL A 28 -13.47 5.34 -16.18
CA VAL A 28 -12.14 5.86 -16.41
C VAL A 28 -11.83 6.64 -15.15
N GLN A 29 -10.98 6.07 -14.29
CA GLN A 29 -10.56 6.78 -13.09
C GLN A 29 -9.75 7.99 -13.54
N PRO A 30 -10.10 9.20 -13.07
CA PRO A 30 -9.29 10.38 -13.33
C PRO A 30 -7.87 10.10 -12.84
N ASP A 31 -6.89 10.54 -13.61
CA ASP A 31 -5.47 10.32 -13.34
C ASP A 31 -5.13 10.67 -11.89
N ASP A 32 -4.92 9.67 -11.03
CA ASP A 32 -4.81 9.88 -9.59
C ASP A 32 -3.40 10.33 -9.22
N TYR A 33 -3.15 11.62 -9.44
CA TYR A 33 -1.91 12.32 -9.14
C TYR A 33 -1.39 12.05 -7.72
N TYR A 34 -2.29 11.96 -6.74
CA TYR A 34 -1.93 11.68 -5.34
C TYR A 34 -1.36 10.27 -5.16
N SER A 35 -1.93 9.26 -5.82
CA SER A 35 -1.37 7.91 -5.81
C SER A 35 0.02 7.86 -6.46
N LYS A 36 0.25 8.64 -7.52
CA LYS A 36 1.58 8.75 -8.15
C LYS A 36 2.61 9.36 -7.20
N LEU A 37 2.26 10.45 -6.51
CA LEU A 37 3.13 11.06 -5.51
C LEU A 37 3.45 10.10 -4.37
N VAL A 38 2.44 9.46 -3.78
CA VAL A 38 2.63 8.50 -2.69
C VAL A 38 3.49 7.33 -3.13
N PHE A 39 3.31 6.82 -4.35
CA PHE A 39 4.17 5.79 -4.93
C PHE A 39 5.63 6.24 -5.01
N ILE A 40 5.90 7.40 -5.62
CA ILE A 40 7.27 7.92 -5.81
C ILE A 40 7.94 8.16 -4.46
N ILE A 41 7.26 8.85 -3.54
CA ILE A 41 7.81 9.17 -2.21
C ILE A 41 8.06 7.90 -1.41
N SER A 42 7.12 6.94 -1.40
CA SER A 42 7.30 5.68 -0.68
C SER A 42 8.46 4.86 -1.25
N LEU A 43 8.63 4.85 -2.58
CA LEU A 43 9.73 4.16 -3.23
C LEU A 43 11.09 4.80 -2.92
N LEU A 44 11.17 6.13 -2.97
CA LEU A 44 12.38 6.88 -2.61
C LEU A 44 12.76 6.66 -1.15
N LEU A 45 11.80 6.75 -0.23
CA LEU A 45 12.04 6.53 1.20
C LEU A 45 12.44 5.08 1.50
N ALA A 46 11.81 4.10 0.85
CA ALA A 46 12.18 2.69 0.99
C ALA A 46 13.62 2.46 0.49
N GLY A 47 13.97 3.03 -0.67
CA GLY A 47 15.33 2.97 -1.21
C GLY A 47 16.36 3.61 -0.29
N LEU A 48 16.07 4.80 0.25
CA LEU A 48 16.92 5.48 1.22
C LEU A 48 17.10 4.66 2.50
N ALA A 49 16.04 4.02 3.00
CA ALA A 49 16.13 3.17 4.18
C ALA A 49 17.02 1.94 3.95
N ILE A 50 16.95 1.31 2.76
CA ILE A 50 17.83 0.20 2.38
C ILE A 50 19.29 0.68 2.31
N ILE A 51 19.53 1.82 1.64
CA ILE A 51 20.89 2.39 1.52
C ILE A 51 21.45 2.75 2.91
N ALA A 52 20.65 3.38 3.77
CA ALA A 52 21.07 3.72 5.13
C ALA A 52 21.39 2.46 5.97
N SER A 53 20.60 1.39 5.80
CA SER A 53 20.86 0.10 6.46
C SER A 53 22.16 -0.52 5.98
N ALA A 54 22.42 -0.50 4.66
CA ALA A 54 23.65 -1.01 4.08
C ALA A 54 24.88 -0.20 4.51
N PHE A 55 24.75 1.14 4.55
CA PHE A 55 25.84 2.03 4.99
C PHE A 55 26.16 1.83 6.48
N GLY A 56 25.13 1.70 7.32
CA GLY A 56 25.31 1.38 8.74
C GLY A 56 26.01 0.04 8.93
N PHE A 57 25.58 -1.00 8.18
CA PHE A 57 26.21 -2.31 8.23
C PHE A 57 27.67 -2.30 7.75
N ALA A 58 27.97 -1.57 6.67
CA ALA A 58 29.33 -1.44 6.16
C ALA A 58 30.29 -0.87 7.23
N GLY A 59 29.85 0.14 7.99
CA GLY A 59 30.64 0.70 9.08
C GLY A 59 30.95 -0.32 10.20
N PHE A 60 30.06 -1.29 10.46
CA PHE A 60 30.36 -2.39 11.38
C PHE A 60 31.31 -3.42 10.76
N ALA A 61 31.14 -3.72 9.48
CA ALA A 61 31.96 -4.70 8.77
C ALA A 61 33.42 -4.25 8.59
N GLU A 62 33.68 -2.95 8.53
CA GLU A 62 35.04 -2.40 8.50
C GLU A 62 35.78 -2.57 9.82
N ASN A 63 35.06 -2.56 10.94
CA ASN A 63 35.65 -2.45 12.27
C ASN A 63 35.76 -3.80 13.01
N ASP A 64 35.05 -4.83 12.56
CA ASP A 64 35.03 -6.14 13.21
C ASP A 64 35.01 -7.29 12.18
N GLN A 65 35.88 -8.29 12.38
CA GLN A 65 35.94 -9.49 11.55
C GLN A 65 35.33 -10.73 12.22
N ASN A 66 34.83 -10.59 13.45
CA ASN A 66 34.13 -11.68 14.12
C ASN A 66 32.74 -11.89 13.50
N ILE A 67 32.55 -13.06 12.87
CA ILE A 67 31.30 -13.43 12.18
C ILE A 67 30.07 -13.27 13.08
N GLY A 68 30.17 -13.58 14.38
CA GLY A 68 29.05 -13.45 15.31
C GLY A 68 28.59 -11.99 15.48
N HIS A 69 29.55 -11.05 15.48
CA HIS A 69 29.28 -9.63 15.60
C HIS A 69 28.72 -9.07 14.28
N LEU A 70 29.25 -9.53 13.14
CA LEU A 70 28.73 -9.23 11.80
C LEU A 70 27.28 -9.70 11.61
N ILE A 71 26.92 -10.91 12.06
CA ILE A 71 25.53 -11.38 11.97
C ILE A 71 24.61 -10.52 12.85
N SER A 72 25.05 -10.17 14.06
CA SER A 72 24.26 -9.36 14.99
C SER A 72 24.05 -7.93 14.44
N SER A 73 25.10 -7.30 13.89
CA SER A 73 25.00 -5.98 13.27
C SER A 73 24.19 -6.00 11.99
N PHE A 74 24.26 -7.08 11.19
CA PHE A 74 23.40 -7.28 10.03
C PHE A 74 21.93 -7.31 10.43
N ILE A 75 21.57 -8.15 11.41
CA ILE A 75 20.20 -8.26 11.92
C ILE A 75 19.73 -6.93 12.50
N LEU A 76 20.60 -6.19 13.18
CA LEU A 76 20.25 -4.89 13.73
C LEU A 76 20.00 -3.85 12.63
N CYS A 77 20.93 -3.69 11.68
CA CYS A 77 20.81 -2.70 10.60
C CYS A 77 19.64 -3.03 9.66
N PHE A 78 19.58 -4.24 9.13
CA PHE A 78 18.52 -4.63 8.19
C PHE A 78 17.21 -4.98 8.88
N GLY A 79 17.22 -5.50 10.10
CA GLY A 79 15.99 -5.77 10.86
C GLY A 79 15.29 -4.48 11.28
N VAL A 80 16.03 -3.51 11.84
CA VAL A 80 15.45 -2.19 12.13
C VAL A 80 15.10 -1.45 10.84
N GLY A 81 15.96 -1.53 9.82
CA GLY A 81 15.68 -0.99 8.48
C GLY A 81 14.42 -1.57 7.85
N ALA A 82 14.15 -2.87 8.04
CA ALA A 82 12.97 -3.55 7.51
C ALA A 82 11.69 -2.96 8.07
N LEU A 83 11.70 -2.51 9.32
CA LEU A 83 10.56 -1.81 9.88
C LEU A 83 10.21 -0.56 9.07
N ALA A 84 11.17 0.07 8.38
CA ALA A 84 10.96 1.19 7.46
C ALA A 84 10.61 0.77 6.03
N TYR A 85 11.49 0.04 5.35
CA TYR A 85 11.32 -0.20 3.91
C TYR A 85 10.19 -1.19 3.59
N VAL A 86 9.82 -2.09 4.52
CA VAL A 86 8.72 -3.05 4.30
C VAL A 86 7.36 -2.34 4.22
N PRO A 87 6.90 -1.56 5.22
CA PRO A 87 5.63 -0.86 5.13
C PRO A 87 5.59 0.18 4.01
N LEU A 88 6.72 0.84 3.72
CA LEU A 88 6.82 1.76 2.57
C LEU A 88 6.71 1.00 1.24
N GLY A 89 7.31 -0.18 1.13
CA GLY A 89 7.17 -1.06 -0.04
C GLY A 89 5.73 -1.52 -0.26
N PHE A 90 5.03 -1.93 0.81
CA PHE A 90 3.60 -2.26 0.75
C PHE A 90 2.75 -1.05 0.35
N THR A 91 3.05 0.12 0.90
CA THR A 91 2.37 1.38 0.55
C THR A 91 2.57 1.71 -0.93
N ALA A 92 3.80 1.62 -1.45
CA ALA A 92 4.09 1.81 -2.86
C ALA A 92 3.33 0.80 -3.74
N TYR A 93 3.33 -0.47 -3.37
CA TYR A 93 2.58 -1.51 -4.08
C TYR A 93 1.08 -1.20 -4.15
N TYR A 94 0.47 -0.78 -3.02
CA TYR A 94 -0.94 -0.41 -3.00
C TYR A 94 -1.23 0.88 -3.76
N ALA A 95 -0.34 1.88 -3.69
CA ALA A 95 -0.45 3.11 -4.47
C ALA A 95 -0.37 2.85 -5.98
N GLN A 96 0.51 1.95 -6.43
CA GLN A 96 0.57 1.54 -7.83
C GLN A 96 -0.72 0.82 -8.27
N LYS A 97 -1.29 -0.01 -7.39
CA LYS A 97 -2.54 -0.72 -7.67
C LYS A 97 -3.75 0.23 -7.68
N ALA A 98 -3.72 1.29 -6.88
CA ALA A 98 -4.68 2.38 -6.87
C ALA A 98 -4.88 3.01 -8.25
N MET A 99 -3.77 3.22 -8.97
CA MET A 99 -3.77 3.87 -10.29
C MET A 99 -4.52 3.05 -11.35
N LYS A 100 -4.67 1.73 -11.14
CA LYS A 100 -5.29 0.81 -12.10
C LYS A 100 -6.69 0.37 -11.68
N THR A 101 -6.93 0.30 -10.37
CA THR A 101 -8.16 -0.25 -9.79
C THR A 101 -8.52 0.50 -8.51
N PRO A 102 -9.81 0.77 -8.26
CA PRO A 102 -10.23 1.35 -6.98
C PRO A 102 -9.79 0.46 -5.82
N LEU A 103 -9.13 1.05 -4.83
CA LEU A 103 -8.71 0.34 -3.63
C LEU A 103 -9.95 0.01 -2.77
N PRO A 104 -10.09 -1.25 -2.31
CA PRO A 104 -11.06 -1.58 -1.28
C PRO A 104 -10.64 -0.93 0.05
N ARG A 105 -11.61 -0.47 0.84
CA ARG A 105 -11.41 0.19 2.16
C ARG A 105 -10.48 -0.60 3.09
N LEU A 106 -10.55 -1.93 3.06
CA LEU A 106 -9.67 -2.79 3.85
C LEU A 106 -8.17 -2.52 3.61
N ARG A 107 -7.77 -2.25 2.37
CA ARG A 107 -6.35 -1.95 2.05
C ARG A 107 -5.93 -0.57 2.54
N ALA A 108 -6.83 0.42 2.51
CA ALA A 108 -6.57 1.74 3.08
C ALA A 108 -6.38 1.65 4.61
N ILE A 109 -7.16 0.82 5.31
CA ILE A 109 -6.99 0.56 6.75
C ILE A 109 -5.61 -0.06 7.03
N ILE A 110 -5.18 -1.04 6.21
CA ILE A 110 -3.87 -1.67 6.36
C ILE A 110 -2.74 -0.64 6.20
N VAL A 111 -2.82 0.24 5.19
CA VAL A 111 -1.82 1.32 5.02
C VAL A 111 -1.83 2.27 6.22
N MET A 112 -3.00 2.66 6.73
CA MET A 112 -3.10 3.47 7.94
C MET A 112 -2.45 2.79 9.14
N ALA A 113 -2.69 1.49 9.35
CA ALA A 113 -2.07 0.72 10.43
C ALA A 113 -0.54 0.72 10.34
N PHE A 114 0.03 0.70 9.13
CA PHE A 114 1.48 0.81 8.94
C PHE A 114 2.02 2.22 9.17
N VAL A 115 1.25 3.26 8.87
CA VAL A 115 1.68 4.66 8.97
C VAL A 115 1.55 5.21 10.39
N VAL A 116 0.53 4.79 11.14
CA VAL A 116 0.23 5.31 12.49
C VAL A 116 1.44 5.22 13.45
N PRO A 117 2.20 4.11 13.53
CA PRO A 117 3.38 4.03 14.39
C PRO A 117 4.49 5.04 14.07
N TRP A 118 4.52 5.60 12.85
CA TRP A 118 5.54 6.58 12.45
C TRP A 118 5.31 7.96 13.04
N PHE A 119 4.10 8.30 13.44
CA PHE A 119 3.82 9.58 14.09
C PHE A 119 4.52 9.73 15.44
N PRO A 120 4.34 8.82 16.42
CA PRO A 120 5.05 8.92 17.69
C PRO A 120 6.56 8.77 17.50
N LEU A 121 7.00 7.92 16.56
CA LEU A 121 8.44 7.74 16.27
C LEU A 121 9.06 9.02 15.69
N GLY A 122 8.42 9.65 14.71
CA GLY A 122 8.88 10.90 14.11
C GLY A 122 8.90 12.04 15.13
N PHE A 123 7.90 12.11 16.00
CA PHE A 123 7.86 13.09 17.10
C PHE A 123 8.99 12.86 18.12
N PHE A 124 9.25 11.61 18.49
CA PHE A 124 10.35 11.25 19.38
C PHE A 124 11.72 11.63 18.80
N LEU A 125 11.94 11.42 17.49
CA LEU A 125 13.16 11.84 16.78
C LEU A 125 13.36 13.37 16.79
N ILE A 126 12.28 14.15 16.75
CA ILE A 126 12.35 15.62 16.84
C ILE A 126 12.78 16.06 18.25
N ILE A 127 12.27 15.39 19.30
CA ILE A 127 12.61 15.68 20.70
C ILE A 127 14.07 15.36 21.00
N LEU A 128 14.59 14.25 20.46
CA LEU A 128 16.00 13.84 20.62
C LEU A 128 16.99 14.89 20.09
N GLY A 129 16.56 15.75 19.16
CA GLY A 129 17.36 16.88 18.67
C GLY A 129 18.51 16.49 17.74
N GLY A 130 19.41 17.45 17.50
CA GLY A 130 20.56 17.31 16.60
C GLY A 130 20.17 16.97 15.15
N ASN A 131 20.97 16.13 14.50
CA ASN A 131 20.75 15.70 13.10
C ASN A 131 19.48 14.82 12.94
N MET A 132 19.00 14.20 14.02
CA MET A 132 17.79 13.35 14.01
C MET A 132 16.51 14.17 13.84
N ARG A 133 16.53 15.47 14.17
CA ARG A 133 15.37 16.36 14.01
C ARG A 133 14.90 16.43 12.57
N VAL A 134 15.81 16.54 11.60
CA VAL A 134 15.47 16.62 10.17
C VAL A 134 14.81 15.32 9.71
N LEU A 135 15.34 14.17 10.12
CA LEU A 135 14.76 12.86 9.82
C LEU A 135 13.35 12.73 10.42
N GLY A 136 13.15 13.18 11.66
CA GLY A 136 11.84 13.19 12.30
C GLY A 136 10.81 14.05 11.54
N ILE A 137 11.19 15.25 11.10
CA ILE A 137 10.31 16.12 10.30
C ILE A 137 9.95 15.46 8.97
N VAL A 138 10.94 14.94 8.24
CA VAL A 138 10.70 14.26 6.95
C VAL A 138 9.79 13.05 7.13
N ALA A 139 10.02 12.25 8.16
CA ALA A 139 9.20 11.08 8.48
C ALA A 139 7.75 11.49 8.80
N LEU A 140 7.53 12.54 9.59
CA LEU A 140 6.19 13.06 9.89
C LEU A 140 5.47 13.59 8.66
N LEU A 141 6.16 14.36 7.80
CA LEU A 141 5.57 14.86 6.56
C LEU A 141 5.18 13.72 5.62
N ALA A 142 6.05 12.73 5.47
CA ALA A 142 5.75 11.54 4.67
C ALA A 142 4.55 10.76 5.24
N ALA A 143 4.54 10.52 6.56
CA ALA A 143 3.45 9.84 7.24
C ALA A 143 2.12 10.60 7.10
N ALA A 144 2.14 11.93 7.24
CA ALA A 144 0.97 12.78 7.04
C ALA A 144 0.44 12.70 5.61
N LEU A 145 1.32 12.75 4.61
CA LEU A 145 0.92 12.66 3.20
C LEU A 145 0.30 11.30 2.86
N ILE A 146 0.93 10.20 3.29
CA ILE A 146 0.40 8.84 3.08
C ILE A 146 -0.90 8.65 3.85
N GLY A 147 -1.00 9.17 5.08
CA GLY A 147 -2.21 9.13 5.89
C GLY A 147 -3.37 9.88 5.26
N LEU A 148 -3.14 11.10 4.75
CA LEU A 148 -4.14 11.88 4.01
C LEU A 148 -4.62 11.15 2.76
N TRP A 149 -3.70 10.53 2.01
CA TRP A 149 -4.03 9.70 0.87
C TRP A 149 -4.92 8.52 1.27
N ALA A 150 -4.55 7.75 2.30
CA ALA A 150 -5.33 6.61 2.76
C ALA A 150 -6.71 7.02 3.31
N LEU A 151 -6.81 8.16 4.00
CA LEU A 151 -8.07 8.71 4.50
C LEU A 151 -9.05 9.08 3.39
N ARG A 152 -8.56 9.60 2.26
CA ARG A 152 -9.40 9.88 1.08
C ARG A 152 -10.11 8.61 0.59
N TYR A 153 -9.37 7.52 0.45
CA TYR A 153 -9.90 6.21 0.05
C TYR A 153 -10.82 5.55 1.09
N LEU A 154 -10.81 6.03 2.34
CA LEU A 154 -11.71 5.55 3.38
C LEU A 154 -13.09 6.20 3.33
N LYS A 155 -13.14 7.46 2.87
CA LYS A 155 -14.37 8.26 2.74
C LYS A 155 -15.16 7.91 1.48
N ASP A 156 -14.45 7.53 0.42
CA ASP A 156 -15.05 7.04 -0.83
C ASP A 156 -15.63 5.60 -0.66
#